data_AF-A0A943SKF2-F1
#
_entry.id   AF-A0A943SKF2-F1
#
_cell.length_a   1.000
_cell.length_b   1.000
_cell.length_c   1.000
_cell.angle_alpha   90.00
_cell.angle_beta   90.00
_cell.angle_gamma   90.00
#
_symmetry.space_group_name_H-M   'P 1'
#
loop_
_entity.id
_entity.type
_entity.pdbx_description
1 polymer ?
#
loop_
_entity_poly.entity_id
_entity_poly.type
_entity_poly.pdbx_seq_one_letter_code
_entity_poly.pdbx_strand_id
1 'polypeptide(L)'
;MCDIKTREKQADLAQEQKRNERDAKIILLLFCLIEQGSAPALPELERYVLETIAKERAQKNGEDYRKENTRFIRAETQILPHIGTGRKNAAQRVFLQQMAGVNDRALREGIALLRKEYPILNLQDGQGYYLSYDARELMRYKNQEMSRIRSAFAALQGVDKALEDTQRRAFGADSGTI
;
A
#
# COMPACT_ATOMS: atom_id res chain seq x y z
N MET A 1 21.84 -18.01 34.70
CA MET A 1 21.15 -17.22 35.73
C MET A 1 20.59 -15.99 35.03
N CYS A 2 19.27 -15.92 34.81
CA CYS A 2 18.66 -14.83 34.05
C CYS A 2 18.57 -13.60 34.96
N ASP A 3 19.25 -12.53 34.58
CA ASP A 3 19.56 -11.36 35.40
C ASP A 3 18.27 -10.62 35.79
N ILE A 4 18.12 -10.29 37.09
CA ILE A 4 16.87 -9.74 37.66
C ILE A 4 16.48 -8.44 36.95
N LYS A 5 17.48 -7.64 36.54
CA LYS A 5 17.31 -6.40 35.77
C LYS A 5 16.66 -6.61 34.40
N THR A 6 16.88 -7.77 33.78
CA THR A 6 16.26 -8.10 32.47
C THR A 6 14.79 -8.41 32.64
N ARG A 7 14.39 -9.02 33.77
CA ARG A 7 12.98 -9.33 34.08
C ARG A 7 12.19 -8.08 34.48
N GLU A 8 12.78 -7.16 35.23
CA GLU A 8 12.17 -5.86 35.57
C GLU A 8 11.88 -5.04 34.32
N LYS A 9 12.88 -4.92 33.41
CA LYS A 9 12.71 -4.19 32.15
C LYS A 9 11.63 -4.81 31.24
N GLN A 10 11.50 -6.14 31.24
CA GLN A 10 10.43 -6.84 30.52
C GLN A 10 9.06 -6.64 31.18
N ALA A 11 9.00 -6.55 32.51
CA ALA A 11 7.77 -6.26 33.25
C ALA A 11 7.30 -4.82 33.00
N ASP A 12 8.22 -3.85 32.97
CA ASP A 12 7.93 -2.45 32.65
C ASP A 12 7.41 -2.31 31.21
N LEU A 13 8.07 -2.94 30.24
CA LEU A 13 7.60 -3.00 28.85
C LEU A 13 6.22 -3.66 28.71
N ALA A 14 5.96 -4.73 29.47
CA ALA A 14 4.66 -5.40 29.46
C ALA A 14 3.56 -4.56 30.14
N GLN A 15 3.90 -3.79 31.18
CA GLN A 15 2.99 -2.85 31.81
C GLN A 15 2.68 -1.66 30.90
N GLU A 16 3.68 -1.15 30.19
CA GLU A 16 3.56 -0.06 29.23
C GLU A 16 2.73 -0.48 28.01
N GLN A 17 2.93 -1.71 27.50
CA GLN A 17 2.09 -2.31 26.45
C GLN A 17 0.64 -2.49 26.91
N LYS A 18 0.40 -3.02 28.12
CA LYS A 18 -0.95 -3.17 28.67
C LYS A 18 -1.63 -1.83 28.94
N ARG A 19 -0.85 -0.79 29.26
CA ARG A 19 -1.34 0.58 29.42
C ARG A 19 -1.76 1.15 28.06
N ASN A 20 -0.91 1.03 27.04
CA ASN A 20 -1.24 1.44 25.67
C ASN A 20 -2.48 0.73 25.09
N GLU A 21 -2.65 -0.57 25.35
CA GLU A 21 -3.85 -1.31 24.93
C GLU A 21 -5.13 -0.85 25.64
N ARG A 22 -5.03 -0.50 26.93
CA ARG A 22 -6.15 0.06 27.70
C ARG A 22 -6.49 1.46 27.20
N ASP A 23 -5.48 2.28 26.97
CA ASP A 23 -5.63 3.65 26.47
C ASP A 23 -6.27 3.64 25.06
N ALA A 24 -5.84 2.73 24.17
CA ALA A 24 -6.46 2.56 22.86
C ALA A 24 -7.93 2.11 22.94
N LYS A 25 -8.27 1.20 23.85
CA LYS A 25 -9.67 0.78 24.08
C LYS A 25 -10.52 1.90 24.64
N ILE A 26 -9.99 2.71 25.55
CA ILE A 26 -10.66 3.88 26.13
C ILE A 26 -10.88 4.95 25.06
N ILE A 27 -9.87 5.22 24.21
CA ILE A 27 -9.98 6.17 23.09
C ILE A 27 -11.07 5.73 22.10
N LEU A 28 -11.13 4.45 21.75
CA LEU A 28 -12.15 3.91 20.85
C LEU A 28 -13.57 4.01 21.44
N LEU A 29 -13.71 3.75 22.74
CA LEU A 29 -14.97 3.88 23.47
C LEU A 29 -15.43 5.33 23.55
N LEU A 30 -14.52 6.26 23.85
CA LEU A 30 -14.80 7.69 23.93
C LEU A 30 -15.19 8.26 22.55
N PHE A 31 -14.52 7.84 21.48
CA PHE A 31 -14.86 8.22 20.11
C PHE A 31 -16.30 7.80 19.75
N CYS A 32 -16.70 6.56 20.07
CA CYS A 32 -18.08 6.10 19.85
C CYS A 32 -19.11 6.92 20.63
N LEU A 33 -18.81 7.29 21.88
CA LEU A 33 -19.72 8.08 22.72
C LEU A 33 -19.87 9.54 22.25
N ILE A 34 -18.83 10.11 21.63
CA ILE A 34 -18.83 11.45 21.03
C ILE A 34 -19.63 11.46 19.71
N GLU A 35 -19.41 10.50 18.81
CA GLU A 35 -20.17 10.34 17.56
C GLU A 35 -21.67 10.12 17.81
N GLN A 36 -22.02 9.43 18.90
CA GLN A 36 -23.40 9.20 19.33
C GLN A 36 -24.02 10.39 20.10
N GLY A 37 -23.31 11.52 20.22
CA GLY A 37 -23.80 12.74 20.86
C GLY A 37 -24.09 12.60 22.37
N SER A 38 -23.60 11.55 23.01
CA SER A 38 -23.95 11.17 24.40
C SER A 38 -23.02 11.80 25.45
N ALA A 39 -21.92 12.44 25.04
CA ALA A 39 -21.04 13.20 25.91
C ALA A 39 -20.66 14.53 25.24
N PRO A 40 -20.76 15.69 25.92
CA PRO A 40 -20.26 16.94 25.36
C PRO A 40 -18.73 16.85 25.25
N ALA A 41 -18.21 17.07 24.04
CA ALA A 41 -16.77 17.03 23.78
C ALA A 41 -16.07 18.09 24.64
N LEU A 42 -15.34 17.66 25.68
CA LEU A 42 -14.39 18.53 26.35
C LEU A 42 -13.35 18.94 25.29
N PRO A 43 -13.18 20.24 24.97
CA PRO A 43 -12.31 20.69 23.87
C PRO A 43 -10.87 20.16 23.97
N GLU A 44 -10.42 19.88 25.19
CA GLU A 44 -9.11 19.30 25.49
C GLU A 44 -8.98 17.83 25.06
N LEU A 45 -10.06 17.03 25.21
CA LEU A 45 -10.09 15.62 24.78
C LEU A 45 -10.19 15.50 23.27
N GLU A 46 -11.02 16.34 22.63
CA GLU A 46 -11.10 16.41 21.16
C GLU A 46 -9.72 16.73 20.57
N ARG A 47 -9.04 17.74 21.11
CA ARG A 47 -7.69 18.10 20.72
C ARG A 47 -6.70 16.96 20.93
N TYR A 48 -6.73 16.28 22.07
CA TYR A 48 -5.85 15.15 22.37
C TYR A 48 -6.05 13.97 21.39
N VAL A 49 -7.30 13.60 21.11
CA VAL A 49 -7.64 12.53 20.16
C VAL A 49 -7.20 12.90 18.74
N LEU A 50 -7.47 14.14 18.30
CA LEU A 50 -7.04 14.63 16.99
C LEU A 50 -5.50 14.67 16.86
N GLU A 51 -4.79 15.15 17.88
CA GLU A 51 -3.33 15.17 17.91
C GLU A 51 -2.74 13.75 17.89
N THR A 52 -3.39 12.79 18.54
CA THR A 52 -2.97 11.38 18.57
C THR A 52 -3.15 10.73 17.21
N ILE A 53 -4.32 10.89 16.58
CA ILE A 53 -4.58 10.42 15.22
C ILE A 53 -3.59 11.06 14.23
N ALA A 54 -3.28 12.35 14.37
CA ALA A 54 -2.32 13.05 13.52
C ALA A 54 -0.89 12.51 13.70
N LYS A 55 -0.44 12.27 14.95
CA LYS A 55 0.87 11.68 15.25
C LYS A 55 1.00 10.25 14.74
N GLU A 56 -0.02 9.42 14.94
CA GLU A 56 -0.05 8.04 14.43
C GLU A 56 -0.01 8.02 12.90
N ARG A 57 -0.82 8.86 12.24
CA ARG A 57 -0.78 9.01 10.77
C ARG A 57 0.60 9.48 10.30
N ALA A 58 1.22 10.45 10.98
CA ALA A 58 2.55 10.93 10.64
C ALA A 58 3.65 9.86 10.83
N GLN A 59 3.60 9.08 11.92
CA GLN A 59 4.53 7.97 12.15
C GLN A 59 4.35 6.84 11.14
N LYS A 60 3.10 6.46 10.85
CA LYS A 60 2.77 5.44 9.85
C LYS A 60 3.24 5.88 8.45
N ASN A 61 3.00 7.14 8.09
CA ASN A 61 3.51 7.75 6.86
C ASN A 61 5.05 7.76 6.82
N GLY A 62 5.72 7.98 7.95
CA GLY A 62 7.18 7.97 8.05
C GLY A 62 7.80 6.58 7.91
N GLU A 63 7.21 5.56 8.52
CA GLU A 63 7.65 4.17 8.37
C GLU A 63 7.37 3.62 6.97
N ASP A 64 6.19 3.90 6.42
CA ASP A 64 5.81 3.47 5.07
C ASP A 64 6.73 4.13 4.04
N TYR A 65 7.03 5.43 4.19
CA TYR A 65 8.04 6.12 3.38
C TYR A 65 9.42 5.47 3.49
N ARG A 66 9.88 5.16 4.71
CA ARG A 66 11.18 4.48 4.92
C ARG A 66 11.22 3.11 4.24
N LYS A 67 10.16 2.32 4.38
CA LYS A 67 10.04 0.99 3.75
C LYS A 67 10.01 1.10 2.24
N GLU A 68 9.22 2.01 1.68
CA GLU A 68 9.13 2.23 0.24
C GLU A 68 10.45 2.72 -0.34
N ASN A 69 11.11 3.68 0.32
CA ASN A 69 12.42 4.18 -0.07
C ASN A 69 13.49 3.06 -0.03
N THR A 70 13.48 2.21 1.00
CA THR A 70 14.39 1.05 1.08
C THR A 70 14.16 0.08 -0.09
N ARG A 71 12.90 -0.19 -0.46
CA ARG A 71 12.57 -1.06 -1.58
C ARG A 71 12.99 -0.44 -2.92
N PHE A 72 12.79 0.87 -3.08
CA PHE A 72 13.24 1.61 -4.26
C PHE A 72 14.76 1.53 -4.41
N ILE A 73 15.53 1.88 -3.37
CA ILE A 73 17.00 1.82 -3.38
C ILE A 73 17.50 0.41 -3.75
N ARG A 74 16.87 -0.64 -3.20
CA ARG A 74 17.19 -2.03 -3.58
C ARG A 74 16.91 -2.30 -5.05
N ALA A 75 15.75 -1.91 -5.56
CA ALA A 75 15.41 -2.09 -6.96
C ALA A 75 16.36 -1.33 -7.89
N GLU A 76 16.72 -0.10 -7.52
CA GLU A 76 17.65 0.76 -8.27
C GLU A 76 19.06 0.17 -8.31
N THR A 77 19.53 -0.41 -7.20
CA THR A 77 20.86 -1.01 -7.13
C THR A 77 20.94 -2.40 -7.75
N GLN A 78 19.87 -3.20 -7.68
CA GLN A 78 19.90 -4.62 -8.07
C GLN A 78 19.28 -4.89 -9.44
N ILE A 79 18.27 -4.13 -9.87
CA ILE A 79 17.51 -4.42 -11.10
C ILE A 79 17.90 -3.45 -12.22
N LEU A 80 17.90 -2.14 -11.94
CA LEU A 80 18.12 -1.11 -12.95
C LEU A 80 19.43 -1.28 -13.75
N PRO A 81 20.58 -1.69 -13.17
CA PRO A 81 21.83 -1.85 -13.91
C PRO A 81 21.76 -2.91 -15.02
N HIS A 82 20.75 -3.79 -14.98
CA HIS A 82 20.55 -4.86 -15.95
C HIS A 82 19.48 -4.51 -17.01
N ILE A 83 18.88 -3.33 -16.95
CA ILE A 83 17.92 -2.85 -17.94
C ILE A 83 18.64 -1.93 -18.93
N GLY A 84 18.76 -2.37 -20.18
CA GLY A 84 19.41 -1.60 -21.23
C GLY A 84 18.55 -0.47 -21.80
N THR A 85 19.20 0.51 -22.42
CA THR A 85 18.53 1.63 -23.12
C THR A 85 18.26 1.29 -24.58
N GLY A 86 17.03 1.55 -25.02
CA GLY A 86 16.52 1.28 -26.36
C GLY A 86 16.01 -0.14 -26.52
N ARG A 87 15.02 -0.31 -27.40
CA ARG A 87 14.28 -1.57 -27.58
C ARG A 87 15.16 -2.77 -27.91
N LYS A 88 16.26 -2.57 -28.65
CA LYS A 88 17.23 -3.63 -29.00
C LYS A 88 17.96 -4.23 -27.80
N ASN A 89 17.97 -3.53 -26.67
CA ASN A 89 18.63 -3.93 -25.43
C ASN A 89 17.61 -4.38 -24.37
N ALA A 90 16.43 -4.83 -24.81
CA ALA A 90 15.40 -5.32 -23.91
C ALA A 90 15.85 -6.56 -23.15
N ALA A 91 15.73 -6.49 -21.83
CA ALA A 91 16.11 -7.55 -20.91
C ALA A 91 14.88 -8.40 -20.57
N GLN A 92 14.98 -9.70 -20.81
CA GLN A 92 13.94 -10.65 -20.45
C GLN A 92 13.81 -10.78 -18.94
N ARG A 93 12.60 -11.12 -18.48
CA ARG A 93 12.30 -11.29 -17.06
C ARG A 93 13.20 -12.32 -16.38
N VAL A 94 13.39 -13.49 -17.02
CA VAL A 94 14.23 -14.57 -16.48
C VAL A 94 15.69 -14.12 -16.31
N PHE A 95 16.22 -13.37 -17.28
CA PHE A 95 17.55 -12.80 -17.19
C PHE A 95 17.67 -11.81 -16.01
N LEU A 96 16.70 -10.90 -15.86
CA LEU A 96 16.68 -9.95 -14.75
C LEU A 96 16.59 -10.65 -13.38
N GLN A 97 15.82 -11.73 -13.26
CA GLN A 97 15.75 -12.51 -12.02
C GLN A 97 17.11 -13.12 -11.65
N GLN A 98 17.81 -13.69 -12.63
CA GLN A 98 19.11 -14.30 -12.44
C GLN A 98 20.18 -13.28 -12.06
N MET A 99 20.23 -12.15 -12.77
CA MET A 99 21.24 -11.12 -12.53
C MET A 99 21.02 -10.35 -11.23
N ALA A 100 19.77 -10.00 -10.93
CA ALA A 100 19.44 -9.26 -9.71
C ALA A 100 19.37 -10.16 -8.46
N GLY A 101 19.34 -11.48 -8.61
CA GLY A 101 19.24 -12.43 -7.49
C GLY A 101 17.91 -12.34 -6.73
N VAL A 102 16.83 -11.92 -7.41
CA VAL A 102 15.50 -11.73 -6.80
C VAL A 102 14.46 -12.66 -7.42
N ASN A 103 13.46 -13.04 -6.63
CA ASN A 103 12.34 -13.84 -7.13
C ASN A 103 11.41 -13.01 -8.05
N ASP A 104 10.51 -13.69 -8.77
CA ASP A 104 9.63 -13.06 -9.77
C ASP A 104 8.76 -11.94 -9.18
N ARG A 105 8.23 -12.17 -7.98
CA ARG A 105 7.35 -11.20 -7.30
C ARG A 105 8.12 -9.94 -6.93
N ALA A 106 9.28 -10.09 -6.30
CA ALA A 106 10.16 -8.98 -5.93
C ALA A 106 10.65 -8.22 -7.16
N LEU A 107 10.96 -8.91 -8.27
CA LEU A 107 11.31 -8.26 -9.54
C LEU A 107 10.17 -7.39 -10.06
N ARG A 108 8.94 -7.91 -10.09
CA ARG A 108 7.77 -7.14 -10.58
C ARG A 108 7.48 -5.93 -9.71
N GLU A 109 7.53 -6.09 -8.40
CA GLU A 109 7.35 -4.99 -7.44
C GLU A 109 8.46 -3.93 -7.60
N GLY A 110 9.72 -4.36 -7.74
CA GLY A 110 10.86 -3.47 -7.99
C GLY A 110 10.74 -2.70 -9.31
N ILE A 111 10.38 -3.37 -10.41
CA ILE A 111 10.15 -2.70 -11.70
C ILE A 111 8.99 -1.70 -11.60
N ALA A 112 7.92 -2.02 -10.88
CA ALA A 112 6.80 -1.10 -10.67
C ALA A 112 7.22 0.16 -9.88
N LEU A 113 8.09 0.00 -8.89
CA LEU A 113 8.68 1.14 -8.16
C LEU A 113 9.58 1.98 -9.05
N LEU A 114 10.49 1.35 -9.80
CA LEU A 114 11.41 2.06 -10.69
C LEU A 114 10.68 2.85 -11.78
N ARG A 115 9.54 2.35 -12.28
CA ARG A 115 8.71 3.04 -13.27
C ARG A 115 8.14 4.38 -12.83
N LYS A 116 8.16 4.69 -11.52
CA LYS A 116 7.78 6.01 -11.01
C LYS A 116 8.80 7.08 -11.40
N GLU A 117 10.07 6.70 -11.52
CA GLU A 117 11.20 7.62 -11.75
C GLU A 117 11.86 7.43 -13.14
N TYR A 118 11.84 6.20 -13.66
CA TYR A 118 12.51 5.83 -14.91
C TYR A 118 11.51 5.40 -16.00
N PRO A 119 11.73 5.78 -17.26
CA PRO A 119 10.88 5.36 -18.36
C PRO A 119 11.19 3.92 -18.79
N ILE A 120 10.82 2.95 -17.95
CA ILE A 120 11.00 1.52 -18.21
C ILE A 120 9.77 0.97 -18.92
N LEU A 121 9.90 0.68 -20.21
CA LEU A 121 8.83 0.17 -21.06
C LEU A 121 8.87 -1.35 -21.07
N ASN A 122 7.70 -1.95 -21.31
CA ASN A 122 7.58 -3.34 -21.72
C ASN A 122 6.44 -3.41 -22.73
N LEU A 123 6.82 -3.58 -24.01
CA LEU A 123 5.87 -3.73 -25.09
C LEU A 123 5.39 -5.19 -25.13
N GLN A 124 4.16 -5.42 -25.57
CA GLN A 124 3.57 -6.77 -25.70
C GLN A 124 4.19 -7.62 -26.82
N ASP A 125 5.43 -7.35 -27.21
CA ASP A 125 6.18 -8.09 -28.22
C ASP A 125 7.04 -9.22 -27.61
N GLY A 126 7.02 -9.38 -26.29
CA GLY A 126 7.76 -10.42 -25.58
C GLY A 126 9.27 -10.16 -25.45
N GLN A 127 9.76 -8.99 -25.87
CA GLN A 127 11.18 -8.64 -25.82
C GLN A 127 11.69 -8.38 -24.40
N GLY A 128 10.80 -7.93 -23.50
CA GLY A 128 11.13 -7.68 -22.09
C GLY A 128 11.14 -6.20 -21.73
N TYR A 129 11.99 -5.84 -20.77
CA TYR A 129 12.05 -4.50 -20.18
C TYR A 129 13.24 -3.71 -20.72
N TYR A 130 13.03 -2.44 -21.04
CA TYR A 130 14.09 -1.54 -21.50
C TYR A 130 13.78 -0.08 -21.15
N LEU A 131 14.80 0.76 -21.10
CA LEU A 131 14.66 2.20 -20.96
C LEU A 131 14.40 2.83 -22.33
N SER A 132 13.41 3.71 -22.44
CA SER A 132 13.21 4.51 -23.66
C SER A 132 13.02 5.97 -23.34
N TYR A 133 13.67 6.83 -24.13
CA TYR A 133 13.50 8.28 -24.08
C TYR A 133 12.90 8.81 -25.40
N ASP A 134 12.49 7.91 -26.30
CA ASP A 134 11.77 8.29 -27.51
C ASP A 134 10.31 8.63 -27.18
N ALA A 135 9.91 9.86 -27.46
CA ALA A 135 8.57 10.38 -27.19
C ALA A 135 7.46 9.53 -27.84
N ARG A 136 7.72 8.94 -29.02
CA ARG A 136 6.73 8.10 -29.72
C ARG A 136 6.49 6.79 -28.97
N GLU A 137 7.57 6.11 -28.55
CA GLU A 137 7.47 4.89 -27.75
C GLU A 137 6.81 5.15 -26.39
N LEU A 138 7.17 6.24 -25.73
CA LEU A 138 6.57 6.65 -24.45
C LEU A 138 5.07 6.89 -24.58
N MET A 139 4.64 7.63 -25.60
CA MET A 139 3.23 7.90 -25.86
C MET A 139 2.47 6.60 -26.15
N ARG A 140 3.05 5.72 -26.97
CA ARG A 140 2.45 4.43 -27.29
C ARG A 140 2.29 3.56 -26.04
N TYR A 141 3.33 3.47 -25.20
CA TYR A 141 3.27 2.73 -23.95
C TYR A 141 2.22 3.31 -22.99
N LYS A 142 2.18 4.64 -22.82
CA LYS A 142 1.16 5.32 -22.01
C LYS A 142 -0.26 4.99 -22.47
N ASN A 143 -0.51 5.06 -23.78
CA ASN A 143 -1.83 4.77 -24.35
C ASN A 143 -2.23 3.30 -24.11
N GLN A 144 -1.28 2.38 -24.24
CA GLN A 144 -1.49 0.97 -23.93
C GLN A 144 -1.87 0.75 -22.46
N GLU A 145 -1.12 1.33 -21.51
CA GLU A 145 -1.42 1.21 -20.08
C GLU A 145 -2.77 1.83 -19.73
N MET A 146 -3.10 2.99 -20.28
CA MET A 146 -4.40 3.62 -20.08
C MET A 146 -5.56 2.77 -20.62
N SER A 147 -5.37 2.12 -21.76
CA SER A 147 -6.37 1.19 -22.31
C SER A 147 -6.57 -0.02 -21.39
N ARG A 148 -5.49 -0.58 -20.83
CA ARG A 148 -5.56 -1.67 -19.85
C ARG A 148 -6.31 -1.25 -18.58
N ILE A 149 -6.01 -0.06 -18.05
CA ILE A 149 -6.70 0.50 -16.87
C ILE A 149 -8.20 0.63 -17.14
N ARG A 150 -8.60 1.21 -18.29
CA ARG A 150 -10.02 1.34 -18.66
C ARG A 150 -10.71 -0.02 -18.77
N SER A 151 -10.03 -0.99 -19.38
CA SER A 151 -10.58 -2.35 -19.55
C SER A 151 -10.76 -3.04 -18.20
N ALA A 152 -9.77 -2.91 -17.30
CA ALA A 152 -9.87 -3.44 -15.94
C ALA A 152 -10.99 -2.78 -15.15
N PHE A 153 -11.13 -1.45 -15.24
CA PHE A 153 -12.23 -0.72 -14.60
C PHE A 153 -13.60 -1.14 -15.15
N ALA A 154 -13.74 -1.27 -16.48
CA ALA A 154 -14.98 -1.74 -17.08
C ALA A 154 -15.36 -3.16 -16.63
N ALA A 155 -14.38 -4.05 -16.43
CA ALA A 155 -14.64 -5.39 -15.93
C ALA A 155 -15.23 -5.42 -14.50
N LEU A 156 -14.98 -4.39 -13.69
CA LEU A 156 -15.55 -4.28 -12.34
C LEU A 156 -17.06 -3.98 -12.34
N GLN A 157 -17.61 -3.44 -13.42
CA GLN A 157 -19.04 -3.09 -13.49
C GLN A 157 -19.97 -4.30 -13.26
N GLY A 158 -19.53 -5.51 -13.62
CA GLY A 158 -20.29 -6.73 -13.32
C GLY A 158 -20.34 -7.05 -11.83
N VAL A 159 -19.23 -6.79 -11.11
CA VAL A 159 -19.13 -6.96 -9.66
C VAL A 159 -19.99 -5.91 -8.96
N ASP A 160 -19.92 -4.65 -9.40
CA ASP A 160 -20.68 -3.55 -8.82
C ASP A 160 -22.19 -3.82 -8.91
N LYS A 161 -22.69 -4.28 -10.07
CA LYS A 161 -24.09 -4.70 -10.23
C LYS A 161 -24.49 -5.82 -9.28
N ALA A 162 -23.64 -6.83 -9.12
CA ALA A 162 -23.91 -7.95 -8.22
C ALA A 162 -23.95 -7.50 -6.75
N LEU A 163 -23.09 -6.57 -6.35
CA LEU A 163 -23.09 -5.97 -5.01
C LEU A 163 -24.35 -5.15 -4.77
N GLU A 164 -24.75 -4.29 -5.72
CA GLU A 164 -26.00 -3.52 -5.63
C GLU A 164 -27.23 -4.42 -5.48
N ASP A 165 -27.33 -5.49 -6.28
CA ASP A 165 -28.46 -6.42 -6.22
C ASP A 165 -28.50 -7.18 -4.87
N THR A 166 -27.33 -7.52 -4.34
CA THR A 166 -27.21 -8.16 -3.02
C THR A 166 -27.67 -7.21 -1.91
N GLN A 167 -27.26 -5.94 -1.97
CA GLN A 167 -27.68 -4.91 -1.03
C GLN A 167 -29.20 -4.64 -1.14
N ARG A 168 -29.76 -4.51 -2.34
CA ARG A 168 -31.21 -4.34 -2.55
C ARG A 168 -32.02 -5.51 -1.97
N ARG A 169 -31.55 -6.76 -2.11
CA ARG A 169 -32.19 -7.93 -1.50
C ARG A 169 -32.10 -7.93 0.02
N ALA A 170 -30.97 -7.50 0.58
CA ALA A 170 -30.80 -7.40 2.03
C ALA A 170 -31.71 -6.33 2.65
N PHE A 171 -31.85 -5.15 2.02
CA PHE A 171 -32.73 -4.08 2.51
C PHE A 171 -34.22 -4.27 2.16
N GLY A 172 -34.52 -5.00 1.10
CA GLY A 172 -35.91 -5.30 0.68
C GLY A 172 -36.58 -6.43 1.47
N ALA A 173 -35.83 -7.24 2.22
CA ALA A 173 -36.38 -8.30 3.05
C ALA A 173 -36.96 -7.78 4.38
N ASP A 174 -36.54 -6.61 4.86
CA ASP A 174 -36.93 -6.06 6.16
C ASP A 174 -38.22 -5.22 6.15
N SER A 175 -38.82 -4.97 4.98
CA SER A 175 -40.06 -4.16 4.85
C SER A 175 -41.32 -5.00 4.58
N GLY A 176 -41.22 -6.33 4.66
CA GLY A 176 -42.31 -7.27 4.42
C GLY A 176 -42.57 -8.18 5.61
N THR A 177 -42.90 -7.65 6.79
CA THR A 177 -43.57 -8.42 7.84
C THR A 177 -44.57 -7.53 8.58
N ILE A 178 -45.83 -7.73 8.21
CA ILE A 178 -47.11 -7.59 8.96
C ILE A 178 -47.17 -6.54 10.07
#